data_AF-A0A949AXP4-F1
#
_entry.id   AF-A0A949AXP4-F1
#
_cell.length_a   1.000
_cell.length_b   1.000
_cell.length_c   1.000
_cell.angle_alpha   90.00
_cell.angle_beta   90.00
_cell.angle_gamma   90.00
#
_symmetry.space_group_name_H-M   'P 1'
#
loop_
_entity.id
_entity.type
_entity.pdbx_description
1 polymer ?
#
loop_
_entity_poly.entity_id
_entity_poly.type
_entity_poly.pdbx_seq_one_letter_code
_entity_poly.pdbx_strand_id
1 'polypeptide(L)' 'MKEYRPRQRQGMRQEEFDLWQDHSLRYLEMAFRNDRRGTIERPDGYGKRTGECGDTVEMFLIFQGDRIASVSFDMD' A
#
# COMPACT_ATOMS: atom_id res chain seq x y z
N MET A 1 42.29 -37.08 19.02
CA MET A 1 41.93 -35.70 18.61
C MET A 1 41.08 -35.82 17.36
N LYS A 2 39.75 -35.71 17.48
CA LYS A 2 38.82 -35.83 16.33
C LYS A 2 38.53 -34.42 15.83
N GLU A 3 38.89 -34.15 14.57
CA GLU A 3 38.64 -32.87 13.92
C GLU A 3 37.16 -32.48 13.99
N TYR A 4 36.93 -31.30 14.55
CA TYR A 4 35.63 -30.67 14.62
C TYR A 4 35.29 -30.13 13.23
N ARG A 5 34.43 -30.83 12.46
CA ARG A 5 33.83 -30.27 11.26
C ARG A 5 32.70 -29.31 11.67
N PRO A 6 32.80 -28.00 11.42
CA PRO A 6 31.69 -27.11 11.72
C PRO A 6 30.50 -27.49 10.82
N ARG A 7 29.30 -27.60 11.41
CA ARG A 7 28.07 -27.70 10.63
C ARG A 7 27.98 -26.47 9.76
N GLN A 8 27.98 -26.67 8.44
CA GLN A 8 27.67 -25.60 7.49
C GLN A 8 26.31 -25.03 7.91
N ARG A 9 26.30 -23.75 8.34
CA ARG A 9 25.06 -23.00 8.53
C ARG A 9 24.39 -23.00 7.16
N GLN A 10 23.24 -23.67 7.04
CA GLN A 10 22.38 -23.55 5.87
C GLN A 10 22.19 -22.05 5.62
N GLY A 11 22.75 -21.56 4.50
CA GLY A 11 22.53 -20.20 4.07
C GLY A 11 21.03 -19.99 3.93
N MET A 12 20.49 -18.95 4.56
CA MET A 12 19.13 -18.52 4.28
C MET A 12 19.06 -18.22 2.79
N ARG A 13 18.33 -19.03 2.03
CA ARG A 13 17.92 -18.65 0.69
C ARG A 13 17.09 -17.39 0.88
N GLN A 14 17.57 -16.26 0.36
CA GLN A 14 16.68 -15.12 0.14
C GLN A 14 15.75 -15.59 -0.97
N GLU A 15 14.56 -16.02 -0.59
CA GLU A 15 13.51 -16.28 -1.56
C GLU A 15 13.22 -14.95 -2.26
N GLU A 16 13.40 -14.95 -3.57
CA GLU A 16 13.21 -13.78 -4.40
C GLU A 16 11.71 -13.45 -4.40
N PHE A 17 11.37 -12.25 -3.96
CA PHE A 17 9.99 -11.79 -3.87
C PHE A 17 9.37 -11.67 -5.26
N ASP A 18 8.28 -12.40 -5.50
CA ASP A 18 7.51 -12.34 -6.72
C ASP A 18 6.22 -11.56 -6.45
N LEU A 19 6.21 -10.29 -6.85
CA LEU A 19 5.07 -9.37 -6.73
C LEU A 19 3.72 -10.00 -7.14
N TRP A 20 3.73 -10.89 -8.14
CA TRP A 20 2.52 -11.47 -8.72
C TRP A 20 2.06 -12.73 -8.00
N GLN A 21 3.00 -13.52 -7.48
CA GLN A 21 2.70 -14.77 -6.78
C GLN A 21 2.53 -14.56 -5.27
N ASP A 22 3.15 -13.54 -4.70
CA ASP A 22 3.18 -13.28 -3.27
C ASP A 22 2.01 -12.40 -2.79
N HIS A 23 1.16 -11.91 -3.71
CA HIS A 23 -0.04 -11.15 -3.37
C HIS A 23 -1.33 -11.80 -3.88
N SER A 24 -2.41 -11.60 -3.11
CA SER A 24 -3.74 -11.98 -3.57
C SER A 24 -4.18 -11.15 -4.79
N LEU A 25 -4.93 -11.76 -5.69
CA LEU A 25 -5.51 -11.08 -6.86
C LEU A 25 -6.33 -9.83 -6.46
N ARG A 26 -7.10 -9.92 -5.37
CA ARG A 26 -7.91 -8.80 -4.86
C ARG A 26 -7.06 -7.61 -4.44
N TYR A 27 -5.90 -7.85 -3.83
CA TYR A 27 -4.97 -6.79 -3.48
C TYR A 27 -4.45 -6.09 -4.74
N LEU A 28 -3.98 -6.86 -5.73
CA LEU A 28 -3.49 -6.32 -6.99
C LEU A 28 -4.58 -5.52 -7.72
N GLU A 29 -5.81 -6.04 -7.76
CA GLU A 29 -6.95 -5.31 -8.34
C GLU A 29 -7.14 -3.94 -7.67
N MET A 30 -7.15 -3.88 -6.34
CA MET A 30 -7.29 -2.59 -5.62
C MET A 30 -6.08 -1.67 -5.81
N ALA A 31 -4.86 -2.21 -5.83
CA ALA A 31 -3.64 -1.44 -5.99
C ALA A 31 -3.54 -0.77 -7.37
N PHE A 32 -4.09 -1.40 -8.41
CA PHE A 32 -4.10 -0.85 -9.78
C PHE A 32 -5.39 -0.08 -10.13
N ARG A 33 -6.37 -0.01 -9.23
CA ARG A 33 -7.60 0.76 -9.47
C ARG A 33 -7.35 2.26 -9.38
N ASN A 34 -7.80 2.97 -10.41
CA ASN A 34 -7.58 4.41 -10.56
C ASN A 34 -8.89 5.20 -10.70
N ASP A 35 -10.04 4.56 -10.51
CA ASP A 35 -11.38 5.14 -10.78
C ASP A 35 -11.73 6.33 -9.88
N ARG A 36 -11.02 6.50 -8.76
CA ARG A 36 -11.20 7.61 -7.81
C ARG A 36 -9.94 8.42 -7.58
N ARG A 37 -8.90 8.20 -8.39
CA ARG A 37 -7.67 8.98 -8.25
C ARG A 37 -7.84 10.37 -8.86
N GLY A 38 -7.47 11.39 -8.10
CA GLY A 38 -7.52 12.78 -8.50
C GLY A 38 -7.86 13.70 -7.33
N THR A 39 -7.68 14.99 -7.56
CA THR A 39 -7.98 16.04 -6.58
C THR A 39 -9.35 16.65 -6.83
N ILE A 40 -9.93 17.24 -5.77
CA ILE A 40 -11.15 18.06 -5.86
C ILE A 40 -10.74 19.46 -5.42
N GLU A 41 -10.97 20.48 -6.25
CA GLU A 41 -10.50 21.85 -5.97
C GLU A 41 -11.14 22.46 -4.71
N ARG A 42 -12.41 22.13 -4.45
CA ARG A 42 -13.20 22.66 -3.33
C ARG A 42 -13.95 21.54 -2.61
N PRO A 43 -13.23 20.67 -1.89
CA PRO A 43 -13.86 19.58 -1.17
C PRO A 43 -14.57 20.10 0.09
N ASP A 44 -15.58 19.39 0.54
CA ASP A 44 -16.23 19.65 1.83
C ASP A 44 -15.40 19.07 2.99
N GLY A 45 -14.65 17.99 2.72
CA GLY A 45 -13.72 17.37 3.66
C GLY A 45 -12.38 17.05 3.03
N TYR A 46 -11.30 17.34 3.74
CA TYR A 46 -9.92 17.07 3.31
C TYR A 46 -9.12 16.45 4.43
N GLY A 47 -8.31 15.44 4.10
CA GLY A 47 -7.34 14.86 5.01
C GLY A 47 -6.08 14.42 4.29
N LYS A 48 -4.92 14.68 4.89
CA LYS A 48 -3.59 14.25 4.41
C LYS A 48 -2.87 13.53 5.53
N ARG A 49 -2.28 12.37 5.22
CA ARG A 49 -1.49 11.62 6.20
C ARG A 49 -0.34 10.88 5.52
N THR A 50 0.85 11.01 6.11
CA THR A 50 2.03 10.22 5.78
C THR A 50 2.11 9.02 6.72
N GLY A 51 2.29 7.82 6.15
CA GLY A 51 2.49 6.58 6.90
C GLY A 51 3.92 6.43 7.43
N GLU A 52 4.13 5.44 8.30
CA GLU A 52 5.48 5.09 8.77
C GLU A 52 6.37 4.54 7.64
N CYS A 53 5.77 4.06 6.55
CA CYS A 53 6.48 3.69 5.31
C CYS A 53 6.95 4.90 4.48
N GLY A 54 6.52 6.12 4.83
CA GLY A 54 6.84 7.34 4.09
C GLY A 54 5.84 7.71 3.00
N ASP A 55 4.97 6.79 2.58
CA ASP A 55 3.92 7.08 1.59
C ASP A 55 2.91 8.08 2.16
N THR A 56 2.47 9.02 1.34
CA THR A 56 1.48 10.02 1.74
C THR A 56 0.22 9.88 0.92
N VAL A 57 -0.93 9.87 1.62
CA VAL A 57 -2.24 9.79 0.99
C VAL A 57 -3.04 11.03 1.35
N GLU A 58 -3.66 11.61 0.33
CA GLU A 58 -4.63 12.71 0.42
C GLU A 58 -6.02 12.20 0.06
N MET A 59 -7.03 12.61 0.83
CA MET A 59 -8.42 12.20 0.67
C MET A 59 -9.31 13.45 0.58
N PHE A 60 -10.20 13.46 -0.42
CA PHE A 60 -11.11 14.55 -0.73
C PHE A 60 -12.55 14.03 -0.70
N LEU A 61 -13.42 14.66 0.11
CA LEU A 61 -14.80 14.25 0.32
C LEU A 61 -15.77 15.33 -0.13
N ILE A 62 -16.86 14.92 -0.78
CA ILE A 62 -18.07 15.74 -0.99
C ILE A 62 -19.18 15.14 -0.16
N PHE A 63 -19.90 15.96 0.58
CA PHE A 63 -21.03 15.53 1.40
C PHE A 63 -22.35 15.95 0.75
N GLN A 64 -23.38 15.13 0.95
CA GLN A 64 -24.77 15.48 0.68
C GLN A 64 -25.56 15.25 1.96
N GLY A 65 -25.80 16.34 2.70
CA GLY A 65 -26.38 16.26 4.04
C GLY A 65 -25.42 15.56 5.02
N ASP A 66 -25.86 14.45 5.59
CA ASP A 66 -25.12 13.65 6.58
C ASP A 66 -24.34 12.48 5.96
N ARG A 67 -24.28 12.39 4.63
CA ARG A 67 -23.65 11.27 3.89
C ARG A 67 -22.52 11.74 3.00
N ILE A 68 -21.52 10.90 2.83
CA ILE A 68 -20.49 11.07 1.80
C ILE A 68 -21.11 10.76 0.44
N ALA A 69 -21.09 11.73 -0.47
CA ALA A 69 -21.59 11.61 -1.84
C ALA A 69 -20.48 11.26 -2.85
N SER A 70 -19.25 11.75 -2.62
CA SER A 70 -18.09 11.43 -3.45
C SER A 70 -16.82 11.32 -2.61
N VAL A 71 -15.90 10.47 -3.06
CA VAL A 71 -14.56 10.30 -2.51
C VAL A 71 -13.57 10.28 -3.66
N SER A 72 -12.56 11.14 -3.60
CA SER A 72 -11.36 11.05 -4.43
C SER A 72 -10.13 10.98 -3.54
N PHE A 73 -9.04 10.44 -4.08
CA PHE A 73 -7.76 10.38 -3.39
C PHE A 73 -6.61 10.71 -4.33
N ASP A 74 -5.50 11.16 -3.77
CA ASP A 74 -4.24 11.18 -4.49
C ASP A 74 -3.08 10.79 -3.57
N MET A 75 -1.93 10.56 -4.17
CA MET A 75 -0.68 10.26 -3.48
C MET A 75 0.36 11.28 -3.89
N ASP A 76 1.03 11.86 -2.89
CA ASP A 76 2.18 12.78 -3.05
C ASP A 76 3.46 11.98 -3.32
#